data_AF-A0A537W3E3-F1
#
_entry.id   AF-A0A537W3E3-F1
#
_cell.length_a   1.000
_cell.length_b   1.000
_cell.length_c   1.000
_cell.angle_alpha   90.00
_cell.angle_beta   90.00
_cell.angle_gamma   90.00
#
_symmetry.space_group_name_H-M   'P 1'
#
loop_
_entity.id
_entity.type
_entity.pdbx_description
1 polymer ?
#
loop_
_entity_poly.entity_id
_entity_poly.type
_entity_poly.pdbx_seq_one_letter_code
_entity_poly.pdbx_strand_id
1 'polypeptide(L)'
;MNFMRNNVGIDSPGLLSSPFILITIGLFGHKHAYSISPTDEQALRRWTRLANAKGRYSRGSSETLLDQDLTVVSRDDGISALMDRLRLQVGRLDIVPEELEGRNQRSALFKTMFLAFRRADARDWRSNLTIALDHSGRQHRLQFHHIFPKAVLKQHYSDREADDIANLAFIGGGTNRSISDKPPSAYIPELLQRSGPDALSAQAIPITPDLLQVSAYKDFLKERRKRVAEVLNGYLESANIVANS
;
A
#
# COMPACT_ATOMS: atom_id res chain seq x y z
N MET A 1 0.36 -17.47 -10.65
CA MET A 1 -0.30 -17.10 -9.37
C MET A 1 0.60 -17.34 -8.14
N ASN A 2 1.29 -18.48 -8.01
CA ASN A 2 2.12 -18.77 -6.83
C ASN A 2 3.23 -17.74 -6.59
N PHE A 3 3.95 -17.30 -7.64
CA PHE A 3 4.95 -16.24 -7.52
C PHE A 3 4.39 -14.94 -6.90
N MET A 4 3.21 -14.49 -7.34
CA MET A 4 2.59 -13.28 -6.80
C MET A 4 2.31 -13.39 -5.31
N ARG A 5 1.74 -14.53 -4.88
CA ARG A 5 1.43 -14.77 -3.47
C ARG A 5 2.70 -14.93 -2.64
N ASN A 6 3.57 -15.85 -3.02
CA ASN A 6 4.66 -16.33 -2.18
C ASN A 6 5.91 -15.47 -2.26
N ASN A 7 6.17 -14.84 -3.41
CA ASN A 7 7.36 -14.02 -3.64
C ASN A 7 7.03 -12.53 -3.55
N VAL A 8 5.97 -12.09 -4.22
CA VAL A 8 5.61 -10.66 -4.22
C VAL A 8 4.87 -10.25 -2.95
N GLY A 9 4.08 -11.15 -2.36
CA GLY A 9 3.19 -10.87 -1.22
C GLY A 9 1.82 -10.35 -1.63
N ILE A 10 1.45 -10.47 -2.92
CA ILE A 10 0.17 -10.07 -3.49
C ILE A 10 -0.65 -11.33 -3.76
N ASP A 11 -1.59 -11.59 -2.86
CA ASP A 11 -2.39 -12.81 -2.78
C ASP A 11 -3.82 -12.66 -3.34
N SER A 12 -4.22 -11.44 -3.71
CA SER A 12 -5.54 -11.13 -4.27
C SER A 12 -5.45 -10.09 -5.39
N PRO A 13 -6.26 -10.22 -6.48
CA PRO A 13 -6.35 -9.20 -7.52
C PRO A 13 -6.77 -7.82 -7.01
N GLY A 14 -7.50 -7.74 -5.89
CA GLY A 14 -7.90 -6.46 -5.28
C GLY A 14 -6.71 -5.60 -4.83
N LEU A 15 -5.55 -6.22 -4.62
CA LEU A 15 -4.30 -5.56 -4.22
C LEU A 15 -3.42 -5.14 -5.41
N LEU A 16 -3.80 -5.51 -6.63
CA LEU A 16 -3.12 -5.07 -7.84
C LEU A 16 -3.60 -3.70 -8.29
N SER A 17 -2.68 -2.83 -8.68
CA SER A 17 -2.99 -1.55 -9.33
C SER A 17 -3.51 -1.74 -10.75
N SER A 18 -3.16 -2.86 -11.40
CA SER A 18 -3.68 -3.30 -12.70
C SER A 18 -3.50 -4.81 -12.91
N PRO A 19 -4.45 -5.51 -13.57
CA PRO A 19 -4.28 -6.91 -13.96
C PRO A 19 -3.15 -7.12 -14.99
N PHE A 20 -2.74 -6.09 -15.73
CA PHE A 20 -1.68 -6.18 -16.74
C PHE A 20 -0.32 -6.58 -16.16
N ILE A 21 -0.09 -6.33 -14.87
CA ILE A 21 1.07 -6.84 -14.13
C ILE A 21 1.15 -8.37 -14.22
N LEU A 22 0.01 -9.06 -14.13
CA LEU A 22 -0.03 -10.52 -14.22
C LEU A 22 0.28 -11.02 -15.62
N ILE A 23 -0.06 -10.25 -16.66
CA ILE A 23 0.21 -10.60 -18.06
C ILE A 23 1.72 -10.56 -18.30
N THR A 24 2.40 -9.47 -17.92
CA THR A 24 3.86 -9.33 -18.07
C THR A 24 4.61 -10.42 -17.32
N ILE A 25 4.23 -10.70 -16.07
CA ILE A 25 4.86 -11.76 -15.25
C ILE A 25 4.54 -13.15 -15.80
N GLY A 26 3.33 -13.36 -16.30
CA GLY A 26 2.92 -14.61 -16.92
C GLY A 26 3.74 -14.93 -18.17
N LEU A 27 3.95 -13.93 -19.04
CA LEU A 27 4.81 -14.07 -20.21
C LEU A 27 6.26 -14.32 -19.83
N PHE A 28 6.79 -13.60 -18.83
CA PHE A 28 8.15 -13.82 -18.33
C PHE A 28 8.31 -15.26 -17.83
N GLY A 29 7.40 -15.72 -16.97
CA GLY A 29 7.39 -17.09 -16.49
C GLY A 29 7.33 -18.11 -17.63
N HIS A 30 6.44 -17.91 -18.61
CA HIS A 30 6.33 -18.80 -19.77
C HIS A 30 7.64 -18.88 -20.57
N LYS A 31 8.28 -17.73 -20.82
CA LYS A 31 9.54 -17.65 -21.58
C LYS A 31 10.69 -18.38 -20.90
N HIS A 32 10.75 -18.35 -19.57
CA HIS A 32 11.77 -19.06 -18.79
C HIS A 32 11.31 -20.44 -18.31
N ALA A 33 10.30 -21.04 -18.95
CA ALA A 33 9.75 -22.36 -18.60
C ALA A 33 9.36 -22.49 -17.11
N TYR A 34 8.94 -21.38 -16.49
CA TYR A 34 8.63 -21.22 -15.07
C TYR A 34 9.79 -21.55 -14.12
N SER A 35 11.02 -21.56 -14.63
CA SER A 35 12.25 -21.66 -13.86
C SER A 35 12.90 -20.29 -13.74
N ILE A 36 12.91 -19.71 -12.55
CA ILE A 36 13.41 -18.36 -12.30
C ILE A 36 14.63 -18.47 -11.38
N SER A 37 15.76 -17.89 -11.80
CA SER A 37 16.96 -17.88 -10.96
C SER A 37 16.74 -17.05 -9.69
N PRO A 38 17.48 -17.28 -8.59
CA PRO A 38 17.37 -16.44 -7.39
C PRO A 38 17.60 -14.95 -7.66
N THR A 39 18.43 -14.59 -8.64
CA THR A 39 18.67 -13.20 -9.03
C THR A 39 17.47 -12.61 -9.75
N ASP A 40 16.92 -13.34 -10.73
CA ASP A 40 15.74 -12.90 -11.48
C ASP A 40 14.49 -12.85 -10.60
N GLU A 41 14.36 -13.76 -9.64
CA GLU A 41 13.29 -13.76 -8.65
C GLU A 41 13.26 -12.45 -7.88
N GLN A 42 14.42 -12.02 -7.37
CA GLN A 42 14.55 -10.79 -6.60
C GLN A 42 14.27 -9.55 -7.47
N ALA A 43 14.83 -9.52 -8.68
CA ALA A 43 14.63 -8.41 -9.61
C ALA A 43 13.18 -8.31 -10.08
N LEU A 44 12.54 -9.43 -10.43
CA LEU A 44 11.15 -9.48 -10.89
C LEU A 44 10.19 -9.14 -9.75
N ARG A 45 10.46 -9.60 -8.53
CA ARG A 45 9.71 -9.21 -7.33
C ARG A 45 9.77 -7.70 -7.12
N ARG A 46 10.97 -7.13 -7.16
CA ARG A 46 11.19 -5.68 -7.00
C ARG A 46 10.46 -4.89 -8.09
N TRP A 47 10.63 -5.27 -9.35
CA TRP A 47 9.92 -4.65 -10.47
C TRP A 47 8.40 -4.72 -10.28
N THR A 48 7.87 -5.88 -9.88
CA THR A 48 6.43 -6.08 -9.66
C THR A 48 5.89 -5.16 -8.58
N ARG A 49 6.58 -5.07 -7.43
CA ARG A 49 6.17 -4.20 -6.32
C ARG A 49 6.20 -2.73 -6.72
N LEU A 50 7.22 -2.30 -7.45
CA LEU A 50 7.35 -0.92 -7.94
C LEU A 50 6.31 -0.59 -9.01
N ALA A 51 6.11 -1.46 -10.00
CA ALA A 51 5.08 -1.32 -11.02
C ALA A 51 3.68 -1.25 -10.38
N ASN A 52 3.44 -2.03 -9.33
CA ASN A 52 2.23 -1.95 -8.54
C ASN A 52 2.11 -0.58 -7.86
N ALA A 53 3.11 -0.16 -7.08
CA ALA A 53 3.08 1.05 -6.27
C ALA A 53 2.99 2.35 -7.09
N LYS A 54 3.76 2.43 -8.18
CA LYS A 54 3.76 3.58 -9.09
C LYS A 54 2.60 3.55 -10.09
N GLY A 55 1.79 2.48 -10.09
CA GLY A 55 0.62 2.36 -10.95
C GLY A 55 0.99 2.33 -12.43
N ARG A 56 1.99 1.52 -12.81
CA ARG A 56 2.55 1.39 -14.18
C ARG A 56 1.48 1.47 -15.25
N TYR A 57 0.39 0.70 -15.08
CA TYR A 57 -0.70 0.59 -16.06
C TYR A 57 -2.02 1.23 -15.58
N SER A 58 -1.99 2.13 -14.59
CA SER A 58 -3.21 2.71 -14.01
C SER A 58 -3.61 4.05 -14.65
N ARG A 59 -2.79 4.65 -15.52
CA ARG A 59 -3.05 5.94 -16.18
C ARG A 59 -2.61 5.91 -17.64
N GLY A 60 -3.40 6.55 -18.51
CA GLY A 60 -3.06 6.75 -19.92
C GLY A 60 -3.15 5.47 -20.77
N SER A 61 -2.24 5.36 -21.75
CA SER A 61 -2.17 4.28 -22.75
C SER A 61 -1.69 2.95 -22.16
N SER A 62 -2.46 2.36 -21.24
CA SER A 62 -2.09 1.13 -20.52
C SER A 62 -1.75 -0.04 -21.45
N GLU A 63 -2.42 -0.15 -22.62
CA GLU A 63 -2.10 -1.16 -23.64
C GLU A 63 -0.75 -0.92 -24.29
N THR A 64 -0.41 0.33 -24.64
CA THR A 64 0.93 0.68 -25.17
C THR A 64 2.02 0.39 -24.14
N LEU A 65 1.77 0.68 -22.86
CA LEU A 65 2.72 0.39 -21.80
C LEU A 65 2.89 -1.12 -21.59
N LEU A 66 1.80 -1.89 -21.70
CA LEU A 66 1.87 -3.34 -21.68
C LEU A 66 2.66 -3.86 -22.89
N ASP A 67 2.38 -3.40 -24.10
CA ASP A 67 3.09 -3.82 -25.33
C ASP A 67 4.61 -3.57 -25.24
N GLN A 68 5.02 -2.44 -24.69
CA GLN A 68 6.44 -2.14 -24.40
C GLN A 68 7.07 -3.19 -23.47
N ASP A 69 6.38 -3.52 -22.37
CA ASP A 69 6.90 -4.47 -21.38
C ASP A 69 6.88 -5.91 -21.94
N LEU A 70 5.86 -6.29 -22.71
CA LEU A 70 5.80 -7.58 -23.38
C LEU A 70 6.88 -7.71 -24.46
N THR A 71 7.23 -6.63 -25.15
CA THR A 71 8.33 -6.62 -26.13
C THR A 71 9.68 -6.89 -25.45
N VAL A 72 9.94 -6.22 -24.32
CA VAL A 72 11.15 -6.44 -23.51
C VAL A 72 11.26 -7.91 -23.10
N VAL A 73 10.18 -8.47 -22.55
CA VAL A 73 10.14 -9.88 -22.18
C VAL A 73 10.33 -10.77 -23.41
N SER A 74 9.63 -10.50 -24.53
CA SER A 74 9.71 -11.32 -25.74
C SER A 74 11.10 -11.34 -26.38
N ARG A 75 11.87 -10.26 -26.27
CA ARG A 75 13.25 -10.17 -26.77
C ARG A 75 14.33 -10.69 -25.83
N ASP A 76 13.98 -10.94 -24.58
CA ASP A 76 14.92 -11.38 -23.52
C ASP A 76 15.87 -10.27 -23.09
N ASP A 77 15.43 -9.02 -23.18
CA ASP A 77 16.25 -7.86 -22.83
C ASP A 77 16.50 -7.73 -21.30
N GLY A 78 15.98 -8.68 -20.51
CA GLY A 78 16.17 -8.78 -19.06
C GLY A 78 15.26 -7.89 -18.22
N ILE A 79 15.19 -8.18 -16.92
CA ILE A 79 14.36 -7.43 -15.95
C ILE A 79 14.90 -6.00 -15.74
N SER A 80 16.20 -5.77 -15.94
CA SER A 80 16.79 -4.42 -15.92
C SER A 80 16.15 -3.49 -16.95
N ALA A 81 15.86 -3.99 -18.16
CA ALA A 81 15.16 -3.21 -19.17
C ALA A 81 13.72 -2.85 -18.74
N LEU A 82 13.01 -3.77 -18.08
CA LEU A 82 11.68 -3.47 -17.50
C LEU A 82 11.77 -2.39 -16.40
N MET A 83 12.82 -2.42 -15.59
CA MET A 83 13.11 -1.42 -14.56
C MET A 83 13.41 -0.04 -15.18
N ASP A 84 14.18 0.01 -16.25
CA ASP A 84 14.52 1.25 -16.96
C ASP A 84 13.28 1.86 -17.61
N ARG A 85 12.41 1.05 -18.23
CA ARG A 85 11.12 1.52 -18.76
C ARG A 85 10.23 2.11 -17.68
N LEU A 86 10.15 1.47 -16.51
CA LEU A 86 9.40 2.00 -15.39
C LEU A 86 9.98 3.35 -14.93
N ARG A 87 11.31 3.44 -14.77
CA ARG A 87 12.01 4.68 -14.39
C ARG A 87 11.81 5.80 -15.42
N LEU A 88 11.82 5.49 -16.72
CA LEU A 88 11.53 6.46 -17.77
C LEU A 88 10.11 7.03 -17.68
N GLN A 89 9.13 6.21 -17.27
CA GLN A 89 7.75 6.68 -17.12
C GLN A 89 7.56 7.53 -15.87
N VAL A 90 8.09 7.09 -14.72
CA VAL A 90 7.72 7.64 -13.40
C VAL A 90 8.80 8.51 -12.78
N GLY A 91 9.97 8.58 -13.42
CA GLY A 91 11.17 9.19 -12.86
C GLY A 91 11.68 8.38 -11.69
N ARG A 92 11.64 8.99 -10.49
CA ARG A 92 12.17 8.36 -9.28
C ARG A 92 11.34 7.15 -8.85
N LEU A 93 12.02 6.10 -8.40
CA LEU A 93 11.39 4.84 -8.02
C LEU A 93 11.05 4.78 -6.53
N ASP A 94 11.84 5.46 -5.69
CA ASP A 94 11.48 5.72 -4.30
C ASP A 94 10.23 6.59 -4.23
N ILE A 95 9.46 6.41 -3.17
CA ILE A 95 8.27 7.19 -2.88
C ILE A 95 8.69 8.32 -1.94
N VAL A 96 8.44 9.55 -2.34
CA VAL A 96 8.61 10.72 -1.47
C VAL A 96 7.27 11.15 -0.83
N PRO A 97 7.29 11.81 0.34
CA PRO A 97 6.07 12.19 1.06
C PRO A 97 5.08 13.01 0.22
N GLU A 98 5.58 13.83 -0.71
CA GLU A 98 4.79 14.69 -1.60
C GLU A 98 3.97 13.85 -2.61
N GLU A 99 4.40 12.64 -2.95
CA GLU A 99 3.63 11.77 -3.86
C GLU A 99 2.32 11.26 -3.22
N LEU A 100 2.27 11.22 -1.88
CA LEU A 100 1.11 10.80 -1.10
C LEU A 100 0.06 11.92 -0.96
N GLU A 101 0.45 13.18 -1.13
CA GLU A 101 -0.43 14.32 -0.93
C GLU A 101 -1.62 14.31 -1.90
N GLY A 102 -2.84 14.43 -1.35
CA GLY A 102 -4.08 14.47 -2.13
C GLY A 102 -4.41 13.14 -2.84
N ARG A 103 -3.67 12.06 -2.56
CA ARG A 103 -4.06 10.70 -2.93
C ARG A 103 -5.16 10.23 -1.99
N ASN A 104 -5.96 9.29 -2.45
CA ASN A 104 -7.04 8.68 -1.68
C ASN A 104 -7.05 7.16 -1.87
N GLN A 105 -8.07 6.49 -1.35
CA GLN A 105 -8.27 5.04 -1.43
C GLN A 105 -8.21 4.43 -2.85
N ARG A 106 -8.39 5.23 -3.92
CA ARG A 106 -8.30 4.75 -5.31
C ARG A 106 -6.86 4.69 -5.82
N SER A 107 -5.90 5.25 -5.09
CA SER A 107 -4.49 5.27 -5.47
C SER A 107 -3.86 3.88 -5.41
N ALA A 108 -2.95 3.60 -6.33
CA ALA A 108 -2.07 2.43 -6.27
C ALA A 108 -1.24 2.38 -4.97
N LEU A 109 -0.88 3.56 -4.45
CA LEU A 109 -0.19 3.69 -3.16
C LEU A 109 -1.05 3.18 -1.99
N PHE A 110 -2.38 3.23 -2.06
CA PHE A 110 -3.25 2.73 -0.98
C PHE A 110 -3.18 1.21 -0.86
N LYS A 111 -3.18 0.50 -1.99
CA LYS A 111 -2.96 -0.95 -2.03
C LYS A 111 -1.55 -1.31 -1.55
N THR A 112 -0.56 -0.48 -1.89
CA THR A 112 0.83 -0.67 -1.46
C THR A 112 1.00 -0.42 0.04
N MET A 113 0.30 0.57 0.62
CA MET A 113 0.24 0.79 2.06
C MET A 113 -0.31 -0.43 2.78
N PHE A 114 -1.40 -1.03 2.29
CA PHE A 114 -1.93 -2.26 2.88
C PHE A 114 -0.87 -3.38 2.87
N LEU A 115 -0.20 -3.61 1.74
CA LEU A 115 0.83 -4.65 1.62
C LEU A 115 2.01 -4.41 2.57
N ALA A 116 2.48 -3.16 2.64
CA ALA A 116 3.61 -2.78 3.49
C ALA A 116 3.26 -2.87 4.97
N PHE A 117 2.08 -2.39 5.38
CA PHE A 117 1.63 -2.48 6.77
C PHE A 117 1.33 -3.92 7.18
N ARG A 118 0.75 -4.74 6.29
CA ARG A 118 0.57 -6.17 6.54
C ARG A 118 1.91 -6.87 6.77
N ARG A 119 2.95 -6.49 6.01
CA ARG A 119 4.32 -6.99 6.23
C ARG A 119 4.91 -6.49 7.56
N ALA A 120 4.56 -5.29 8.00
CA ALA A 120 4.94 -4.74 9.30
C ALA A 120 4.07 -5.27 10.47
N ASP A 121 3.39 -6.40 10.27
CA ASP A 121 2.47 -7.03 11.23
C ASP A 121 1.35 -6.10 11.74
N ALA A 122 0.83 -5.23 10.87
CA ALA A 122 -0.31 -4.39 11.22
C ALA A 122 -1.54 -5.25 11.57
N ARG A 123 -2.13 -4.94 12.72
CA ARG A 123 -3.28 -5.63 13.30
C ARG A 123 -4.41 -4.66 13.56
N ASP A 124 -5.62 -5.20 13.60
CA ASP A 124 -6.80 -4.50 14.05
C ASP A 124 -6.66 -4.08 15.52
N TRP A 125 -6.95 -2.82 15.82
CA TRP A 125 -6.66 -2.18 17.12
C TRP A 125 -7.49 -2.71 18.31
N ARG A 126 -8.45 -3.60 18.05
CA ARG A 126 -9.29 -4.20 19.10
C ARG A 126 -9.17 -5.71 19.14
N SER A 127 -9.35 -6.37 17.99
CA SER A 127 -9.34 -7.84 17.90
C SER A 127 -7.93 -8.42 17.82
N ASN A 128 -6.91 -7.59 17.58
CA ASN A 128 -5.51 -8.00 17.39
C ASN A 128 -5.29 -8.99 16.21
N LEU A 129 -6.28 -9.12 15.33
CA LEU A 129 -6.18 -9.93 14.13
C LEU A 129 -5.39 -9.16 13.05
N THR A 130 -4.57 -9.88 12.29
CA THR A 130 -3.85 -9.31 11.14
C THR A 130 -4.82 -8.64 10.17
N ILE A 131 -4.44 -7.48 9.62
CA ILE A 131 -5.28 -6.81 8.62
C ILE A 131 -5.46 -7.70 7.39
N ALA A 132 -6.72 -7.82 6.95
CA ALA A 132 -7.11 -8.68 5.85
C ALA A 132 -8.06 -7.93 4.90
N LEU A 133 -8.22 -8.48 3.70
CA LEU A 133 -9.30 -8.07 2.80
C LEU A 133 -10.63 -8.53 3.39
N ASP A 134 -11.66 -7.70 3.25
CA ASP A 134 -13.02 -8.13 3.52
C ASP A 134 -13.44 -9.19 2.49
N HIS A 135 -14.09 -10.24 2.99
CA HIS A 135 -14.63 -11.36 2.22
C HIS A 135 -16.15 -11.22 1.97
N SER A 136 -16.75 -10.08 2.32
CA SER A 136 -18.17 -9.83 2.08
C SER A 136 -18.49 -9.71 0.57
N GLY A 137 -19.29 -10.64 0.04
CA GLY A 137 -19.72 -10.68 -1.37
C GLY A 137 -18.70 -11.30 -2.35
N ARG A 138 -18.88 -11.03 -3.66
CA ARG A 138 -18.00 -11.56 -4.75
C ARG A 138 -16.71 -10.76 -4.96
N GLN A 139 -16.47 -9.68 -4.19
CA GLN A 139 -15.33 -8.78 -4.38
C GLN A 139 -14.55 -8.62 -3.08
N HIS A 140 -13.24 -8.89 -3.13
CA HIS A 140 -12.32 -8.56 -2.04
C HIS A 140 -12.14 -7.05 -1.93
N ARG A 141 -12.49 -6.45 -0.78
CA ARG A 141 -12.37 -5.00 -0.56
C ARG A 141 -11.52 -4.68 0.66
N LEU A 142 -10.71 -3.63 0.56
CA LEU A 142 -9.99 -3.10 1.71
C LEU A 142 -10.96 -2.31 2.59
N GLN A 143 -11.09 -2.72 3.85
CA GLN A 143 -11.73 -1.90 4.88
C GLN A 143 -10.71 -0.92 5.43
N PHE A 144 -11.17 0.30 5.68
CA PHE A 144 -10.35 1.36 6.24
C PHE A 144 -11.18 2.31 7.10
N HIS A 145 -10.47 3.09 7.89
CA HIS A 145 -10.98 4.08 8.82
C HIS A 145 -10.27 5.41 8.58
N HIS A 146 -11.02 6.50 8.62
CA HIS A 146 -10.48 7.85 8.67
C HIS A 146 -10.03 8.14 10.11
N ILE A 147 -8.72 8.22 10.35
CA ILE A 147 -8.12 8.45 11.68
C ILE A 147 -8.73 9.71 12.32
N PHE A 148 -8.88 10.77 11.54
CA PHE A 148 -9.74 11.90 11.84
C PHE A 148 -11.06 11.68 11.08
N PRO A 149 -12.16 11.29 11.77
CA PRO A 149 -13.43 11.02 11.09
C PRO A 149 -13.93 12.24 10.30
N LYS A 150 -14.54 12.01 9.14
CA LYS A 150 -15.12 13.09 8.32
C LYS A 150 -16.07 14.01 9.10
N ALA A 151 -16.86 13.43 10.00
CA ALA A 151 -17.79 14.18 10.85
C ALA A 151 -17.10 15.22 11.75
N VAL A 152 -15.86 14.94 12.17
CA VAL A 152 -15.01 15.84 12.96
C VAL A 152 -14.38 16.93 12.08
N LEU A 153 -14.04 16.60 10.83
CA LEU A 153 -13.33 17.50 9.92
C LEU A 153 -14.25 18.46 9.13
N LYS A 154 -15.54 18.13 8.97
CA LYS A 154 -16.47 18.81 8.05
C LYS A 154 -16.63 20.33 8.24
N GLN A 155 -16.29 20.86 9.41
CA GLN A 155 -16.38 22.31 9.69
C GLN A 155 -15.17 23.10 9.20
N HIS A 156 -14.03 22.44 9.00
CA HIS A 156 -12.74 23.10 8.73
C HIS A 156 -12.06 22.62 7.45
N TYR A 157 -12.47 21.45 6.93
CA TYR A 157 -11.82 20.82 5.78
C TYR A 157 -12.86 20.25 4.81
N SER A 158 -12.49 20.23 3.53
CA SER A 158 -13.28 19.61 2.48
C SER A 158 -13.25 18.07 2.57
N ASP A 159 -14.24 17.42 1.96
CA ASP A 159 -14.26 15.96 1.82
C ASP A 159 -12.99 15.42 1.15
N ARG A 160 -12.47 16.16 0.16
CA ARG A 160 -11.23 15.79 -0.55
C ARG A 160 -10.02 15.78 0.39
N GLU A 161 -9.94 16.74 1.30
CA GLU A 161 -8.87 16.80 2.30
C GLU A 161 -9.05 15.75 3.38
N ALA A 162 -10.29 15.44 3.78
CA ALA A 162 -10.58 14.36 4.71
C ALA A 162 -10.24 12.98 4.11
N ASP A 163 -10.43 12.79 2.80
CA ASP A 163 -10.11 11.57 2.04
C ASP A 163 -8.63 11.40 1.69
N ASP A 164 -7.75 12.25 2.23
CA ASP A 164 -6.31 12.09 2.06
C ASP A 164 -5.85 10.72 2.57
N ILE A 165 -5.01 10.06 1.79
CA ILE A 165 -4.52 8.71 2.06
C ILE A 165 -3.81 8.62 3.41
N ALA A 166 -3.15 9.71 3.84
CA ALA A 166 -2.49 9.78 5.15
C ALA A 166 -3.48 9.99 6.31
N ASN A 167 -4.77 10.16 6.04
CA ASN A 167 -5.84 10.05 7.04
C ASN A 167 -6.43 8.63 7.12
N LEU A 168 -6.01 7.68 6.27
CA LEU A 168 -6.61 6.35 6.21
C LEU A 168 -5.77 5.30 6.96
N ALA A 169 -6.43 4.45 7.75
CA ALA A 169 -5.85 3.29 8.42
C ALA A 169 -6.67 2.02 8.13
N PHE A 170 -6.03 0.86 8.15
CA PHE A 170 -6.70 -0.43 7.95
C PHE A 170 -7.07 -1.05 9.29
N ILE A 171 -8.36 -1.15 9.55
CA ILE A 171 -8.93 -1.81 10.73
C ILE A 171 -10.19 -2.57 10.32
N GLY A 172 -10.60 -3.54 11.14
CA GLY A 172 -11.82 -4.29 10.92
C GLY A 172 -13.07 -3.45 11.14
N GLY A 173 -14.16 -3.79 10.43
CA GLY A 173 -15.42 -3.05 10.49
C GLY A 173 -16.04 -2.97 11.90
N GLY A 174 -15.80 -3.97 12.75
CA GLY A 174 -16.21 -3.93 14.16
C GLY A 174 -15.50 -2.82 14.95
N THR A 175 -14.18 -2.69 14.76
CA THR A 175 -13.37 -1.63 15.37
C THR A 175 -13.74 -0.27 14.80
N ASN A 176 -13.92 -0.17 13.48
CA ASN A 176 -14.37 1.07 12.84
C ASN A 176 -15.70 1.58 13.41
N ARG A 177 -16.71 0.69 13.53
CA ARG A 177 -18.01 1.03 14.16
C ARG A 177 -17.86 1.43 15.63
N SER A 178 -16.93 0.80 16.36
CA SER A 178 -16.69 1.09 17.77
C SER A 178 -16.05 2.46 18.00
N ILE A 179 -15.22 2.93 17.06
CA ILE A 179 -14.62 4.27 17.11
C ILE A 179 -15.64 5.34 16.69
N SER A 180 -16.45 5.04 15.66
CA SER A 180 -17.51 5.93 15.16
C SER A 180 -16.95 7.30 14.75
N ASP A 181 -17.48 8.39 15.28
CA ASP A 181 -17.12 9.78 15.00
C ASP A 181 -16.22 10.41 16.08
N LYS A 182 -15.62 9.60 16.97
CA LYS A 182 -14.70 10.10 17.99
C LYS A 182 -13.44 10.70 17.37
N PRO A 183 -12.97 11.88 17.81
CA PRO A 183 -11.70 12.43 17.35
C PRO A 183 -10.51 11.59 17.86
N PRO A 184 -9.38 11.57 17.14
CA PRO A 184 -8.19 10.80 17.54
C PRO A 184 -7.64 11.22 18.90
N SER A 185 -7.75 12.49 19.27
CA SER A 185 -7.39 12.96 20.61
C SER A 185 -8.16 12.30 21.75
N ALA A 186 -9.36 11.75 21.47
CA ALA A 186 -10.15 11.02 22.46
C ALA A 186 -9.83 9.52 22.45
N TYR A 187 -9.84 8.87 21.28
CA TYR A 187 -9.76 7.40 21.24
C TYR A 187 -8.32 6.85 21.19
N ILE A 188 -7.34 7.56 20.63
CA ILE A 188 -5.96 7.04 20.53
C ILE A 188 -5.31 6.89 21.91
N PRO A 189 -5.43 7.84 22.85
CA PRO A 189 -4.92 7.64 24.21
C PRO A 189 -5.50 6.40 24.91
N GLU A 190 -6.80 6.14 24.75
CA GLU A 190 -7.45 4.92 25.27
C GLU A 190 -6.86 3.65 24.63
N LEU A 191 -6.62 3.67 23.31
CA LEU A 191 -5.98 2.56 22.61
C LEU A 191 -4.55 2.30 23.13
N LEU A 192 -3.77 3.37 23.33
CA LEU A 192 -2.40 3.28 23.83
C LEU A 192 -2.36 2.69 25.24
N GLN A 193 -3.25 3.13 26.13
CA GLN A 193 -3.34 2.59 27.49
C GLN A 193 -3.72 1.10 27.50
N ARG A 194 -4.63 0.69 26.60
CA ARG A 194 -5.14 -0.69 26.55
C ARG A 194 -4.18 -1.67 25.88
N SER A 195 -3.52 -1.25 24.81
CA SER A 195 -2.89 -2.18 23.86
C SER A 195 -1.49 -1.75 23.42
N GLY A 196 -0.97 -0.64 23.95
CA GLY A 196 0.34 -0.11 23.57
C GLY A 196 0.37 0.53 22.17
N PRO A 197 1.56 0.97 21.71
CA PRO A 197 1.72 1.74 20.48
C PRO A 197 1.88 0.88 19.22
N ASP A 198 2.10 -0.42 19.34
CA ASP A 198 2.60 -1.26 18.25
C ASP A 198 1.65 -1.29 17.04
N ALA A 199 0.36 -1.50 17.27
CA ALA A 199 -0.63 -1.57 16.19
C ALA A 199 -0.81 -0.24 15.43
N LEU A 200 -0.58 0.90 16.11
CA LEU A 200 -0.58 2.24 15.50
C LEU A 200 0.73 2.49 14.75
N SER A 201 1.85 2.09 15.33
CA SER A 201 3.20 2.24 14.77
C SER A 201 3.39 1.39 13.51
N ALA A 202 2.84 0.16 13.48
CA ALA A 202 2.82 -0.72 12.31
C ALA A 202 2.08 -0.11 11.09
N GLN A 203 1.21 0.88 11.32
CA GLN A 203 0.51 1.64 10.28
C GLN A 203 1.01 3.08 10.14
N ALA A 204 2.21 3.36 10.68
CA ALA A 204 2.90 4.64 10.62
C ALA A 204 2.06 5.82 11.17
N ILE A 205 1.26 5.58 12.21
CA ILE A 205 0.38 6.62 12.80
C ILE A 205 1.18 7.40 13.87
N PRO A 206 1.32 8.73 13.73
CA PRO A 206 1.85 9.57 14.79
C PRO A 206 0.96 9.51 16.03
N ILE A 207 1.57 9.37 17.21
CA ILE A 207 0.87 9.27 18.50
C ILE A 207 1.17 10.43 19.45
N THR A 208 1.91 11.43 18.99
CA THR A 208 2.20 12.66 19.76
C THR A 208 0.90 13.42 20.03
N PRO A 209 0.51 13.70 21.29
CA PRO A 209 -0.78 14.29 21.63
C PRO A 209 -1.13 15.58 20.87
N ASP A 210 -0.15 16.44 20.61
CA ASP A 210 -0.34 17.70 19.88
C ASP A 210 -0.77 17.47 18.43
N LEU A 211 -0.28 16.40 17.79
CA LEU A 211 -0.65 16.02 16.42
C LEU A 211 -2.03 15.35 16.36
N LEU A 212 -2.64 14.98 17.48
CA LEU A 212 -3.96 14.32 17.51
C LEU A 212 -5.11 15.33 17.59
N GLN A 213 -4.81 16.62 17.74
CA GLN A 213 -5.81 17.68 17.77
C GLN A 213 -6.33 17.99 16.36
N VAL A 214 -7.61 18.32 16.25
CA VAL A 214 -8.24 18.67 14.95
C VAL A 214 -7.54 19.88 14.31
N SER A 215 -7.12 20.85 15.12
CA SER A 215 -6.35 22.02 14.67
C SER A 215 -4.99 21.65 14.06
N ALA A 216 -4.42 20.51 14.44
CA ALA A 216 -3.14 20.01 13.95
C ALA A 216 -3.27 19.04 12.76
N TYR A 217 -4.47 18.91 12.16
CA TYR A 217 -4.74 17.91 11.11
C TYR A 217 -3.73 17.96 9.95
N LYS A 218 -3.37 19.16 9.48
CA LYS A 218 -2.40 19.32 8.39
C LYS A 218 -0.99 18.88 8.78
N ASP A 219 -0.58 19.17 10.02
CA ASP A 219 0.72 18.75 10.55
C ASP A 219 0.75 17.24 10.78
N PHE A 220 -0.34 16.65 11.25
CA PHE A 220 -0.51 15.20 11.31
C PHE A 220 -0.33 14.53 9.95
N LEU A 221 -1.00 15.04 8.90
CA LEU A 221 -0.85 14.49 7.55
C LEU A 221 0.59 14.61 7.06
N LYS A 222 1.24 15.76 7.26
CA LYS A 222 2.63 16.00 6.86
C LYS A 222 3.57 15.01 7.54
N GLU A 223 3.45 14.82 8.85
CA GLU A 223 4.27 13.88 9.61
C GLU A 223 3.98 12.43 9.20
N ARG A 224 2.71 12.05 9.06
CA ARG A 224 2.33 10.70 8.67
C ARG A 224 2.83 10.35 7.26
N ARG A 225 2.78 11.27 6.29
CA ARG A 225 3.31 11.02 4.93
C ARG A 225 4.80 10.69 4.95
N LYS A 226 5.61 11.30 5.81
CA LYS A 226 7.04 10.95 5.97
C LYS A 226 7.21 9.50 6.43
N ARG A 227 6.56 9.15 7.53
CA ARG A 227 6.61 7.78 8.09
C ARG A 227 6.08 6.73 7.12
N VAL A 228 4.99 7.04 6.42
CA VAL A 228 4.45 6.13 5.39
C VAL A 228 5.44 5.95 4.24
N ALA A 229 6.05 7.03 3.73
CA ALA A 229 7.04 6.92 2.66
C ALA A 229 8.23 6.03 3.06
N GLU A 230 8.74 6.17 4.30
CA GLU A 230 9.79 5.31 4.83
C GLU A 230 9.39 3.82 4.84
N VAL A 231 8.20 3.51 5.39
CA VAL A 231 7.69 2.12 5.43
C VAL A 231 7.47 1.56 4.03
N LEU A 232 6.94 2.36 3.10
CA LEU A 232 6.74 1.94 1.72
C LEU A 232 8.07 1.64 1.02
N ASN A 233 9.07 2.52 1.14
CA ASN A 233 10.38 2.30 0.54
C ASN A 233 11.09 1.07 1.14
N GLY A 234 11.00 0.88 2.45
CA GLY A 234 11.49 -0.33 3.11
C GLY A 234 10.83 -1.60 2.56
N TYR A 235 9.51 -1.58 2.36
CA TYR A 235 8.79 -2.70 1.74
C TYR A 235 9.24 -2.98 0.29
N LEU A 236 9.40 -1.92 -0.51
CA LEU A 236 9.77 -2.02 -1.93
C LEU A 236 11.19 -2.59 -2.13
N GLU A 237 12.12 -2.27 -1.24
CA GLU A 237 13.51 -2.76 -1.30
C GLU A 237 13.73 -4.08 -0.54
N SER A 238 12.78 -4.49 0.32
CA SER A 238 12.95 -5.70 1.14
C SER A 238 13.04 -6.99 0.33
N ALA A 239 14.02 -7.83 0.70
CA ALA A 239 14.02 -9.24 0.33
C ALA A 239 12.87 -9.98 1.03
N ASN A 240 12.35 -11.04 0.43
CA ASN A 240 11.34 -11.85 1.13
C ASN A 240 11.98 -12.57 2.32
N ILE A 241 11.40 -12.38 3.52
CA ILE A 241 11.55 -13.32 4.61
C ILE A 241 10.31 -14.19 4.49
N VAL A 242 10.49 -15.42 4.00
CA VAL A 242 9.42 -16.42 4.06
C VAL A 242 9.13 -16.59 5.55
N ALA A 243 7.90 -16.30 5.98
CA ALA A 243 7.47 -16.66 7.31
C ALA A 243 7.65 -18.18 7.42
N ASN A 244 8.59 -18.61 8.26
CA ASN A 244 8.75 -20.02 8.56
C ASN A 244 7.41 -20.55 9.04
N SER A 245 7.00 -21.63 8.38
CA SER A 245 5.80 -22.43 8.68
C SER A 245 5.89 -23.01 10.09
#